data_AF-A0A7K0JNA1-F1
#
_entry.id   AF-A0A7K0JNA1-F1
#
_cell.length_a   1.000
_cell.length_b   1.000
_cell.length_c   1.000
_cell.angle_alpha   90.00
_cell.angle_beta   90.00
_cell.angle_gamma   90.00
#
_symmetry.space_group_name_H-M   'P 1'
#
loop_
_entity.id
_entity.type
_entity.pdbx_description
1 polymer ?
#
loop_
_entity_poly.entity_id
_entity_poly.type
_entity_poly.pdbx_seq_one_letter_code
_entity_poly.pdbx_strand_id
1 'polypeptide(L)'
;MKQTVEEAARDAIHAHYKCNGEYPCGERDYCEHCNGHNTAFDCCECGADEFKEGFISGAEWQSKQSPWISVNERLPEPNKLVLCRMVSNGAIVSGYIVVSSGRSPYVATDGGFEFEDWNGYECDMWMYIPSFDDILEANRDVLERIKEKGD
;
A
#
# COMPACT_ATOMS: atom_id res chain seq x y z
N MET A 1 -15.50 -3.09 -0.31
CA MET A 1 -14.39 -3.92 0.22
C MET A 1 -13.23 -3.74 -0.73
N LYS A 2 -12.01 -3.51 -0.26
CA LYS A 2 -10.84 -3.46 -1.15
C LYS A 2 -10.55 -4.88 -1.63
N GLN A 3 -10.22 -5.03 -2.91
CA GLN A 3 -9.81 -6.28 -3.52
C GLN A 3 -8.58 -6.85 -2.78
N THR A 4 -8.49 -8.16 -2.59
CA THR A 4 -7.28 -8.80 -2.03
C THR A 4 -6.17 -8.89 -3.08
N VAL A 5 -4.93 -9.13 -2.65
CA VAL A 5 -3.80 -9.28 -3.59
C VAL A 5 -4.00 -10.51 -4.48
N GLU A 6 -4.58 -11.58 -3.96
CA GLU A 6 -4.88 -12.82 -4.68
C GLU A 6 -5.97 -12.61 -5.73
N GLU A 7 -7.01 -11.85 -5.40
CA GLU A 7 -8.06 -11.47 -6.35
C GLU A 7 -7.47 -10.60 -7.47
N ALA A 8 -6.64 -9.61 -7.13
CA ALA A 8 -5.96 -8.76 -8.11
C ALA A 8 -4.99 -9.54 -8.99
N ALA A 9 -4.27 -10.52 -8.43
CA ALA A 9 -3.38 -11.40 -9.17
C ALA A 9 -4.17 -12.25 -10.18
N ARG A 10 -5.33 -12.81 -9.76
CA ARG A 10 -6.21 -13.55 -10.66
C ARG A 10 -6.71 -12.69 -11.82
N ASP A 11 -7.15 -11.46 -11.54
CA ASP A 11 -7.59 -10.54 -12.59
C ASP A 11 -6.44 -10.17 -13.54
N ALA A 12 -5.23 -9.96 -13.01
CA ALA A 12 -4.04 -9.68 -13.82
C ALA A 12 -3.67 -10.87 -14.71
N ILE A 13 -3.77 -12.10 -14.21
CA ILE A 13 -3.63 -13.32 -15.01
C ILE A 13 -4.69 -13.34 -16.10
N HIS A 14 -5.97 -13.15 -15.76
CA HIS A 14 -7.05 -13.13 -16.75
C HIS A 14 -6.81 -12.12 -17.86
N ALA A 15 -6.29 -10.94 -17.54
CA ALA A 15 -5.98 -9.91 -18.53
C ALA A 15 -4.73 -10.23 -19.37
N HIS A 16 -3.63 -10.65 -18.74
CA HIS A 16 -2.36 -10.91 -19.42
C HIS A 16 -2.44 -12.11 -20.35
N TYR A 17 -3.06 -13.16 -19.83
CA TYR A 17 -3.05 -14.48 -20.42
C TYR A 17 -4.34 -14.75 -21.21
N LYS A 18 -5.45 -14.03 -20.92
CA LYS A 18 -6.80 -14.22 -21.50
C LYS A 18 -7.57 -15.44 -20.98
N CYS A 19 -7.31 -15.84 -19.73
CA CYS A 19 -7.89 -17.03 -19.05
C CYS A 19 -9.42 -17.03 -18.94
N ASN A 20 -10.08 -15.91 -19.27
CA ASN A 20 -11.51 -15.66 -19.13
C ASN A 20 -12.38 -16.14 -20.33
N GLY A 21 -11.87 -17.05 -21.16
CA GLY A 21 -12.65 -17.63 -22.26
C GLY A 21 -11.95 -17.71 -23.61
N GLU A 22 -10.89 -16.92 -23.82
CA GLU A 22 -10.15 -16.82 -25.09
C GLU A 22 -8.83 -17.61 -25.13
N TYR A 23 -8.57 -18.45 -24.12
CA TYR A 23 -7.33 -19.23 -24.03
C TYR A 23 -7.19 -20.36 -25.05
N PRO A 24 -5.97 -20.61 -25.58
CA PRO A 24 -5.61 -21.82 -26.32
C PRO A 24 -5.19 -23.04 -25.47
N CYS A 25 -5.23 -22.96 -24.14
CA CYS A 25 -4.74 -24.02 -23.23
C CYS A 25 -5.73 -25.19 -23.24
N GLY A 26 -5.23 -26.37 -23.58
CA GLY A 26 -6.01 -27.61 -23.67
C GLY A 26 -6.56 -28.10 -22.32
N GLU A 27 -6.06 -27.55 -21.22
CA GLU A 27 -6.34 -27.99 -19.83
C GLU A 27 -7.13 -26.97 -19.01
N ARG A 28 -7.92 -26.09 -19.67
CA ARG A 28 -8.73 -25.04 -19.01
C ARG A 28 -9.56 -25.55 -17.82
N ASP A 29 -10.10 -26.76 -17.94
CA ASP A 29 -10.96 -27.37 -16.92
C ASP A 29 -10.22 -27.73 -15.63
N TYR A 30 -8.88 -27.76 -15.67
CA TYR A 30 -8.00 -28.10 -14.55
C TYR A 30 -7.20 -26.91 -14.01
N CYS A 31 -7.41 -25.70 -14.55
CA CYS A 31 -6.72 -24.49 -14.10
C CYS A 31 -7.48 -23.83 -12.94
N GLU A 32 -6.80 -23.66 -11.79
CA GLU A 32 -7.36 -22.97 -10.62
C GLU A 32 -7.74 -21.50 -10.90
N HIS A 33 -7.07 -20.87 -11.86
CA HIS A 33 -7.35 -19.48 -12.23
C HIS A 33 -8.55 -19.37 -13.17
N CYS A 34 -8.86 -20.38 -13.98
CA CYS A 34 -9.96 -20.34 -14.96
C CYS A 34 -11.28 -20.84 -14.35
N ASN A 35 -11.30 -22.09 -13.91
CA ASN A 35 -12.53 -22.79 -13.51
C ASN A 35 -12.53 -23.18 -12.02
N GLY A 36 -11.46 -22.89 -11.28
CA GLY A 36 -11.37 -23.10 -9.83
C GLY A 36 -11.18 -24.56 -9.39
N HIS A 37 -10.94 -25.48 -10.33
CA HIS A 37 -10.62 -26.88 -10.04
C HIS A 37 -9.14 -27.10 -10.32
N ASN A 38 -8.37 -27.61 -9.35
CA ASN A 38 -7.11 -28.28 -9.65
C ASN A 38 -7.13 -29.64 -8.93
N THR A 39 -6.95 -30.73 -9.69
CA THR A 39 -6.85 -32.10 -9.17
C THR A 39 -5.46 -32.70 -9.40
N ALA A 40 -4.42 -31.85 -9.43
CA ALA A 40 -3.02 -32.21 -9.64
C ALA A 40 -2.63 -32.37 -11.11
N PHE A 41 -2.46 -31.23 -11.78
CA PHE A 41 -1.32 -30.98 -12.68
C PHE A 41 -1.14 -29.45 -12.72
N ASP A 42 0.07 -28.95 -12.46
CA ASP A 42 0.40 -27.53 -12.67
C ASP A 42 -0.03 -27.16 -14.09
N CYS A 43 -0.57 -25.96 -14.31
CA CYS A 43 -0.88 -25.49 -15.65
C CYS A 43 0.45 -25.14 -16.36
N CYS A 44 1.25 -26.17 -16.66
CA CYS A 44 2.63 -26.08 -17.12
C CYS A 44 2.78 -25.43 -18.51
N GLU A 45 1.68 -25.16 -19.22
CA GLU A 45 1.75 -24.59 -20.57
C GLU A 45 1.80 -23.05 -20.59
N CYS A 46 1.32 -22.36 -19.56
CA CYS A 46 1.12 -20.90 -19.65
C CYS A 46 1.93 -20.03 -18.67
N GLY A 47 2.51 -20.59 -17.62
CA GLY A 47 3.30 -19.82 -16.65
C GLY A 47 2.47 -18.93 -15.71
N ALA A 48 1.16 -19.17 -15.62
CA ALA A 48 0.25 -18.37 -14.79
C ALA A 48 0.55 -18.49 -13.29
N ASP A 49 1.08 -19.63 -12.86
CA ASP A 49 1.42 -19.88 -11.46
C ASP A 49 2.67 -19.08 -11.07
N GLU A 50 3.74 -19.11 -11.89
CA GLU A 50 4.92 -18.27 -11.69
C GLU A 50 4.60 -16.78 -11.80
N PHE A 51 3.68 -16.40 -12.70
CA PHE A 51 3.20 -15.03 -12.78
C PHE A 51 2.47 -14.60 -11.50
N LYS A 52 1.61 -15.47 -10.94
CA LYS A 52 0.92 -15.20 -9.68
C LYS A 52 1.90 -15.01 -8.53
N GLU A 53 2.86 -15.91 -8.40
CA GLU A 53 3.90 -15.83 -7.36
C GLU A 53 4.72 -14.54 -7.51
N GLY A 54 5.12 -14.19 -8.75
CA GLY A 54 5.83 -12.96 -9.05
C GLY A 54 4.99 -11.71 -8.77
N PHE A 55 3.70 -11.73 -9.11
CA PHE A 55 2.77 -10.63 -8.86
C PHE A 55 2.60 -10.40 -7.35
N ILE A 56 2.34 -11.46 -6.58
CA ILE A 56 2.18 -11.38 -5.12
C ILE A 56 3.48 -10.88 -4.49
N SER A 57 4.63 -11.43 -4.87
CA SER A 57 5.94 -10.99 -4.38
C SER A 57 6.21 -9.51 -4.70
N GLY A 58 5.84 -9.07 -5.90
CA GLY A 58 5.95 -7.67 -6.32
C GLY A 58 5.00 -6.76 -5.55
N ALA A 59 3.76 -7.19 -5.29
CA ALA A 59 2.78 -6.45 -4.51
C ALA A 59 3.20 -6.33 -3.03
N GLU A 60 3.76 -7.40 -2.44
CA GLU A 60 4.36 -7.38 -1.11
C GLU A 60 5.60 -6.50 -1.02
N TRP A 61 6.44 -6.48 -2.06
CA TRP A 61 7.56 -5.55 -2.11
C TRP A 61 7.07 -4.10 -2.21
N GLN A 62 6.07 -3.84 -3.04
CA GLN A 62 5.50 -2.51 -3.26
C GLN A 62 4.77 -1.99 -2.02
N SER A 63 4.08 -2.85 -1.26
CA SER A 63 3.41 -2.45 -0.01
C SER A 63 4.42 -1.95 1.02
N LYS A 64 5.64 -2.50 1.03
CA LYS A 64 6.76 -2.06 1.88
C LYS A 64 7.39 -0.74 1.42
N GLN A 65 7.12 -0.27 0.20
CA GLN A 65 7.60 1.03 -0.29
C GLN A 65 6.71 2.19 0.15
N SER A 66 5.50 1.92 0.63
CA SER A 66 4.60 2.97 1.12
C SER A 66 5.20 3.62 2.37
N PRO A 67 5.35 4.96 2.42
CA PRO A 67 5.75 5.64 3.64
C PRO A 67 4.65 5.59 4.71
N TRP A 68 3.41 5.27 4.33
CA TRP A 68 2.27 5.15 5.21
C TRP A 68 2.24 3.80 5.91
N ILE A 69 2.21 3.84 7.23
CA ILE A 69 2.13 2.71 8.16
C ILE A 69 0.71 2.65 8.72
N SER A 70 0.13 1.45 8.79
CA SER A 70 -1.18 1.30 9.43
C SER A 70 -1.09 1.45 10.94
N VAL A 71 -2.05 2.13 11.56
CA VAL A 71 -2.15 2.21 13.04
C VAL A 71 -2.31 0.84 13.69
N ASN A 72 -2.82 -0.16 12.95
CA ASN A 72 -2.97 -1.54 13.40
C ASN A 72 -1.66 -2.35 13.28
N GLU A 73 -0.75 -1.93 12.40
CA GLU A 73 0.56 -2.56 12.25
C GLU A 73 1.53 -2.06 13.32
N ARG A 74 1.64 -0.73 13.44
CA ARG A 74 2.52 -0.07 14.42
C ARG A 74 2.06 1.35 14.69
N LEU A 75 2.29 1.83 15.90
CA LEU A 75 2.07 3.23 16.29
C LEU A 75 3.37 4.04 16.21
N PRO A 76 3.29 5.37 15.99
CA PRO A 76 4.47 6.23 16.09
C PRO A 76 5.01 6.26 17.51
N GLU A 77 6.25 6.73 17.66
CA GLU A 77 6.80 7.04 18.98
C GLU A 77 5.92 8.07 19.71
N PRO A 78 5.71 7.92 21.03
CA PRO A 78 4.90 8.86 21.80
C PRO A 78 5.39 10.31 21.62
N ASN A 79 4.45 11.25 21.50
CA ASN A 79 4.72 12.69 21.33
C ASN A 79 5.53 13.05 20.08
N LYS A 80 5.56 12.21 19.04
CA LYS A 80 6.06 12.60 17.71
C LYS A 80 4.93 13.14 16.84
N LEU A 81 5.19 14.28 16.22
CA LEU A 81 4.33 14.85 15.20
C LEU A 81 4.47 14.02 13.91
N VAL A 82 3.33 13.59 13.38
CA VAL A 82 3.25 12.75 12.18
C VAL A 82 2.16 13.27 11.24
N LEU A 83 2.19 12.84 9.99
CA LEU A 83 1.04 12.98 9.09
C LEU A 83 0.11 11.79 9.28
N CYS A 84 -1.19 12.04 9.38
CA CYS A 84 -2.23 11.04 9.60
C CYS A 84 -3.31 11.17 8.53
N ARG A 85 -3.86 10.03 8.10
CA ARG A 85 -5.03 9.98 7.22
C ARG A 85 -6.30 9.83 8.04
N MET A 86 -7.27 10.71 7.84
CA MET A 86 -8.60 10.62 8.43
C MET A 86 -9.43 9.50 7.79
N VAL A 87 -10.12 8.70 8.62
CA VAL A 87 -11.06 7.67 8.13
C VAL A 87 -12.31 8.29 7.49
N SER A 88 -12.77 9.44 7.99
CA SER A 88 -14.03 10.07 7.59
C SER A 88 -14.07 10.51 6.12
N ASN A 89 -12.98 11.11 5.63
CA ASN A 89 -12.93 11.72 4.29
C ASN A 89 -11.58 11.53 3.57
N GLY A 90 -10.61 10.82 4.17
CA GLY A 90 -9.29 10.61 3.61
C GLY A 90 -8.37 11.84 3.66
N ALA A 91 -8.75 12.93 4.34
CA ALA A 91 -7.89 14.11 4.48
C ALA A 91 -6.60 13.77 5.23
N ILE A 92 -5.51 14.44 4.85
CA ILE A 92 -4.21 14.31 5.52
C ILE A 92 -4.04 15.48 6.47
N VAL A 93 -3.78 15.18 7.74
CA VAL A 93 -3.56 16.18 8.79
C VAL A 93 -2.28 15.87 9.55
N SER A 94 -1.57 16.91 10.01
CA SER A 94 -0.44 16.74 10.93
C SER A 94 -0.95 16.71 12.37
N GLY A 95 -0.50 15.76 13.18
CA GLY A 95 -0.86 15.70 14.60
C GLY A 95 -0.16 14.58 15.36
N TYR A 96 -0.61 14.36 16.58
CA TYR A 96 -0.13 13.30 17.47
C TYR A 96 -1.17 12.18 17.53
N ILE A 97 -0.75 10.92 17.37
CA ILE A 97 -1.64 9.78 17.53
C ILE A 97 -1.76 9.45 19.02
N VAL A 98 -3.00 9.47 19.52
CA VAL A 98 -3.33 9.12 20.89
C VAL A 98 -4.13 7.83 20.91
N VAL A 99 -3.77 6.92 21.80
CA VAL A 99 -4.49 5.68 22.03
C VAL A 99 -5.15 5.73 23.41
N SER A 100 -6.44 5.44 23.45
CA SER A 100 -7.23 5.36 24.68
C SER A 100 -7.94 4.01 24.74
N SER A 101 -8.06 3.44 25.93
CA SER A 101 -8.72 2.15 26.14
C SER A 101 -10.17 2.19 25.65
N GLY A 102 -10.52 1.27 24.74
CA GLY A 102 -11.88 1.13 24.20
C GLY A 102 -12.22 2.07 23.04
N ARG A 103 -11.25 2.78 22.46
CA ARG A 103 -11.44 3.63 21.27
C ARG A 103 -10.35 3.38 20.22
N SER A 104 -10.70 3.49 18.95
CA SER A 104 -9.73 3.53 17.86
C SER A 104 -8.70 4.66 18.06
N PRO A 105 -7.46 4.49 17.57
CA PRO A 105 -6.46 5.56 17.59
C PRO A 105 -7.00 6.85 16.95
N TYR A 106 -6.77 7.98 17.60
CA TYR A 106 -7.25 9.26 17.13
C TYR A 106 -6.16 10.33 17.12
N VAL A 107 -6.37 11.34 16.29
CA VAL A 107 -5.43 12.45 16.12
C VAL A 107 -5.78 13.57 17.09
N ALA A 108 -4.77 14.06 17.81
CA ALA A 108 -4.79 15.32 18.52
C ALA A 108 -3.90 16.33 17.78
N THR A 109 -4.46 17.49 17.43
CA THR A 109 -3.72 18.58 16.77
C THR A 109 -3.35 19.65 17.81
N ASP A 110 -2.33 20.46 17.52
CA ASP A 110 -1.97 21.59 18.37
C ASP A 110 -3.08 22.66 18.37
N GLY A 111 -3.22 23.40 19.47
CA GLY A 111 -4.28 24.39 19.71
C GLY A 111 -4.23 25.65 18.83
N GLY A 112 -3.29 25.73 17.90
CA GLY A 112 -3.18 26.80 16.89
C GLY A 112 -3.75 26.46 15.51
N PHE A 113 -4.34 25.27 15.32
CA PHE A 113 -4.92 24.82 14.06
C PHE A 113 -6.32 25.44 13.83
N GLU A 114 -6.59 26.11 12.71
CA GLU A 114 -7.77 26.99 12.50
C GLU A 114 -9.15 26.29 12.43
N PHE A 115 -9.32 25.07 12.94
CA PHE A 115 -10.57 24.32 12.86
C PHE A 115 -11.16 24.07 14.26
N GLU A 116 -12.46 24.39 14.43
CA GLU A 116 -13.20 24.28 15.71
C GLU A 116 -13.31 22.83 16.26
N ASP A 117 -13.01 21.84 15.42
CA ASP A 117 -13.09 20.42 15.73
C ASP A 117 -11.70 19.90 16.17
N TRP A 118 -11.23 20.37 17.31
CA TRP A 118 -9.83 20.35 17.76
C TRP A 118 -9.16 18.99 18.04
N ASN A 119 -9.87 17.86 17.93
CA ASN A 119 -9.32 16.53 18.27
C ASN A 119 -10.30 15.39 17.98
N GLY A 120 -9.81 14.15 18.11
CA GLY A 120 -10.67 12.98 18.22
C GLY A 120 -11.01 12.30 16.89
N TYR A 121 -10.42 12.77 15.79
CA TYR A 121 -10.58 12.13 14.49
C TYR A 121 -9.91 10.78 14.48
N GLU A 122 -10.68 9.77 14.07
CA GLU A 122 -10.14 8.45 13.81
C GLU A 122 -9.19 8.49 12.62
N CYS A 123 -8.04 7.84 12.77
CA CYS A 123 -7.05 7.68 11.72
C CYS A 123 -6.70 6.20 11.55
N ASP A 124 -6.44 5.80 10.30
CA ASP A 124 -6.11 4.40 9.97
C ASP A 124 -4.68 4.22 9.46
N MET A 125 -4.04 5.31 9.01
CA MET A 125 -2.67 5.32 8.50
C MET A 125 -1.92 6.57 8.96
N TRP A 126 -0.60 6.45 9.12
CA TRP A 126 0.29 7.55 9.45
C TRP A 126 1.66 7.43 8.78
N MET A 127 2.40 8.54 8.69
CA MET A 127 3.81 8.54 8.30
C MET A 127 4.59 9.63 9.04
N TYR A 128 5.89 9.43 9.21
CA TYR A 128 6.76 10.48 9.74
C TYR A 128 6.84 11.65 8.77
N ILE A 129 6.87 12.87 9.31
CA ILE A 129 7.25 14.06 8.55
C ILE A 129 8.77 13.96 8.34
N PRO A 130 9.25 13.85 7.09
CA PRO A 130 10.68 13.78 6.82
C PRO A 130 11.39 15.03 7.35
N SER A 131 12.59 14.88 7.91
CA SER A 131 13.41 16.03 8.22
C SER A 131 13.97 16.66 6.94
N PHE A 132 14.47 17.88 7.04
CA PHE A 132 15.13 18.53 5.91
C PHE A 132 16.35 17.73 5.42
N ASP A 133 17.12 17.17 6.35
CA ASP A 133 18.29 16.34 6.01
C ASP A 133 17.88 15.04 5.30
N ASP A 134 16.79 14.39 5.74
CA ASP A 134 16.26 13.21 5.05
C ASP A 134 15.82 13.55 3.61
N ILE A 135 15.20 14.72 3.42
CA ILE A 135 14.79 15.20 2.09
C ILE A 135 16.01 15.44 1.22
N LEU A 136 17.06 16.08 1.76
CA LEU A 136 18.29 16.31 1.00
C LEU A 136 18.98 15.00 0.61
N GLU A 137 19.04 14.05 1.54
CA GLU A 137 19.66 12.75 1.31
C GLU A 137 18.92 11.96 0.22
N ALA A 138 17.59 11.88 0.33
CA ALA A 138 16.75 11.20 -0.64
C ALA A 138 16.81 11.82 -2.05
N ASN A 139 17.25 13.09 -2.16
CA ASN A 139 17.34 13.83 -3.42
C ASN A 139 18.78 14.17 -3.82
N ARG A 140 19.79 13.51 -3.23
CA ARG A 140 21.21 13.80 -3.48
C ARG A 140 21.57 13.70 -4.97
N ASP A 141 21.07 12.68 -5.66
CA ASP A 141 21.31 12.45 -7.09
C ASP A 141 20.72 13.58 -7.96
N VAL A 142 19.55 14.10 -7.60
CA VAL A 142 18.90 15.23 -8.28
C VAL A 142 19.78 16.47 -8.13
N LEU A 143 20.27 16.72 -6.91
CA LEU A 143 21.13 17.87 -6.62
C LEU A 143 22.47 17.79 -7.36
N GLU A 144 23.05 16.60 -7.51
CA GLU A 144 24.26 16.37 -8.30
C GLU A 144 24.02 16.67 -9.79
N ARG A 145 22.94 16.15 -10.39
CA ARG A 145 22.60 16.44 -11.80
C ARG A 145 22.34 17.91 -12.09
N ILE A 146 21.76 18.65 -11.13
CA ILE A 146 21.53 20.10 -11.29
C ILE A 146 22.86 20.85 -11.33
N LYS A 147 23.84 20.44 -10.51
CA LYS A 147 25.18 21.05 -10.51
C LYS A 147 25.94 20.80 -11.82
N GLU A 148 25.83 19.59 -12.39
CA GLU A 148 26.47 19.23 -13.66
C GLU A 148 25.93 20.01 -14.88
N LYS A 149 24.68 20.46 -14.82
CA LYS A 149 24.04 21.26 -15.89
C LYS A 149 24.17 22.78 -15.67
N GLY A 150 24.92 23.19 -14.63
CA GLY A 150 25.07 24.57 -14.19
C GLY A 150 26.19 25.38 -14.85
N ASP A 151 26.85 24.84 -15.90
CA ASP A 151 27.79 25.56 -16.79
C ASP A 151 27.16 25.79 -18.18
#